data_AF-A0A9W6P6D6-F1
#
_entry.id   AF-A0A9W6P6D6-F1
#
_cell.length_a   1.000
_cell.length_b   1.000
_cell.length_c   1.000
_cell.angle_alpha   90.00
_cell.angle_beta   90.00
_cell.angle_gamma   90.00
#
_symmetry.space_group_name_H-M   'P 1'
#
loop_
_entity.id
_entity.type
_entity.pdbx_description
1 polymer ?
#
loop_
_entity_poly.entity_id
_entity_poly.type
_entity_poly.pdbx_seq_one_letter_code
_entity_poly.pdbx_strand_id
1 'polypeptide(L)'
;MTQDDAEFTRPDPEEARRNRVYAALMRLTERHAAGEDRARWSERRMPMQPFDAVRRVSDLAAGSALPGEDEPAVDAADLTAALTLVPWARAEFDQLEVGLLEMSRGRGMTWQEIGFGLGLGTAQAAKQRHDRLSRRTNQEK
;
A
#
# COMPACT_ATOMS: atom_id res chain seq x y z
N MET A 1 25.09 6.36 -45.29
CA MET A 1 23.80 6.25 -44.59
C MET A 1 24.09 5.42 -43.36
N THR A 2 24.55 6.06 -42.29
CA THR A 2 24.98 5.37 -41.07
C THR A 2 23.75 5.25 -40.19
N GLN A 3 23.25 4.02 -40.01
CA GLN A 3 22.18 3.74 -39.07
C GLN A 3 22.73 3.91 -37.65
N ASP A 4 22.11 4.81 -36.89
CA ASP A 4 22.27 4.90 -35.45
C ASP A 4 21.84 3.58 -34.82
N ASP A 5 22.81 2.83 -34.29
CA ASP A 5 22.57 1.75 -33.34
C ASP A 5 22.07 2.41 -32.04
N ALA A 6 20.76 2.58 -31.92
CA ALA A 6 20.14 2.99 -30.67
C ALA A 6 20.43 1.93 -29.61
N GLU A 7 21.39 2.25 -28.73
CA GLU A 7 21.84 1.41 -27.63
C GLU A 7 20.65 1.02 -26.74
N PHE A 8 20.35 -0.28 -26.65
CA PHE A 8 19.32 -0.79 -25.76
C PHE A 8 19.76 -0.61 -24.30
N THR A 9 19.30 0.46 -23.67
CA THR A 9 19.51 0.69 -22.22
C THR A 9 18.51 -0.15 -21.44
N ARG A 10 18.99 -1.09 -20.60
CA ARG A 10 18.11 -1.81 -19.66
C ARG A 10 17.44 -0.81 -18.72
N PRO A 11 16.11 -0.87 -18.52
CA PRO A 11 15.44 -0.03 -17.55
C PRO A 11 16.05 -0.21 -16.17
N ASP A 12 16.19 0.89 -15.43
CA ASP A 12 16.52 0.85 -14.02
C ASP A 12 15.52 -0.10 -13.30
N PRO A 13 16.01 -1.17 -12.63
CA PRO A 13 15.14 -2.11 -11.93
C PRO A 13 14.19 -1.43 -10.94
N GLU A 14 14.60 -0.31 -10.35
CA GLU A 14 13.77 0.46 -9.43
C GLU A 14 12.68 1.23 -10.16
N GLU A 15 13.01 1.91 -11.26
CA GLU A 15 12.04 2.55 -12.14
C GLU A 15 11.01 1.54 -12.69
N ALA A 16 11.48 0.39 -13.16
CA ALA A 16 10.61 -0.68 -13.63
C ALA A 16 9.67 -1.18 -12.52
N ARG A 17 10.14 -1.24 -11.26
CA ARG A 17 9.31 -1.55 -10.10
C ARG A 17 8.27 -0.45 -9.85
N ARG A 18 8.65 0.83 -9.84
CA ARG A 18 7.73 1.96 -9.65
C ARG A 18 6.63 1.97 -10.72
N ASN A 19 7.00 1.75 -11.98
CA ASN A 19 6.06 1.70 -13.10
C ASN A 19 5.06 0.54 -12.95
N ARG A 20 5.51 -0.64 -12.52
CA ARG A 20 4.60 -1.78 -12.23
C ARG A 20 3.62 -1.46 -11.11
N VAL A 21 4.11 -0.82 -10.04
CA VAL A 21 3.27 -0.45 -8.88
C VAL A 21 2.20 0.57 -9.28
N TYR A 22 2.57 1.61 -10.03
CA TYR A 22 1.60 2.60 -10.50
C TYR A 22 0.58 1.98 -11.48
N ALA A 23 1.04 1.18 -12.44
CA ALA A 23 0.16 0.49 -13.38
C ALA A 23 -0.83 -0.45 -12.68
N ALA A 24 -0.37 -1.17 -11.64
CA ALA A 24 -1.23 -2.00 -10.81
C ALA A 24 -2.32 -1.17 -10.10
N LEU A 25 -1.96 -0.03 -9.50
CA LEU A 25 -2.91 0.84 -8.83
C LEU A 25 -3.97 1.40 -9.79
N MET A 26 -3.55 1.82 -10.99
CA MET A 26 -4.47 2.35 -12.00
C MET A 26 -5.44 1.28 -12.47
N ARG A 27 -4.95 0.10 -12.81
CA ARG A 27 -5.78 -1.03 -13.21
C ARG A 27 -6.89 -1.30 -12.20
N LEU A 28 -6.53 -1.42 -10.92
CA LEU A 28 -7.50 -1.75 -9.88
C LEU A 28 -8.47 -0.60 -9.61
N THR A 29 -8.00 0.64 -9.65
CA THR A 29 -8.86 1.84 -9.52
C THR A 29 -9.89 1.88 -10.64
N GLU A 30 -9.46 1.75 -11.90
CA GLU A 30 -10.34 1.83 -13.06
C GLU A 30 -11.41 0.76 -13.02
N ARG A 31 -11.02 -0.49 -12.74
CA ARG A 31 -11.91 -1.65 -12.76
C ARG A 31 -12.81 -1.70 -11.52
N HIS A 32 -12.27 -1.49 -10.33
CA HIS A 32 -12.92 -1.91 -9.09
C HIS A 32 -13.22 -0.81 -8.07
N ALA A 33 -12.87 0.46 -8.35
CA ALA A 33 -13.25 1.54 -7.45
C ALA A 33 -14.77 1.57 -7.24
N ALA A 34 -15.22 1.77 -6.00
CA ALA A 34 -16.63 1.76 -5.64
C ALA A 34 -16.93 2.89 -4.63
N GLY A 35 -18.20 3.30 -4.54
CA GLY A 35 -18.62 4.34 -3.62
C GLY A 35 -17.80 5.63 -3.76
N GLU A 36 -17.24 6.11 -2.65
CA GLU A 36 -16.43 7.33 -2.64
C GLU A 36 -15.15 7.22 -3.49
N ASP A 37 -14.52 6.05 -3.55
CA ASP A 37 -13.35 5.85 -4.42
C ASP A 37 -13.71 6.03 -5.89
N ARG A 38 -14.89 5.53 -6.30
CA ARG A 38 -15.39 5.73 -7.66
C ARG A 38 -15.65 7.22 -7.94
N ALA A 39 -16.25 7.93 -6.99
CA ALA A 39 -16.50 9.36 -7.11
C ALA A 39 -15.19 10.16 -7.25
N ARG A 40 -14.22 9.90 -6.35
CA ARG A 40 -12.87 10.51 -6.39
C ARG A 40 -12.16 10.26 -7.72
N TRP A 41 -12.24 9.03 -8.24
CA TRP A 41 -11.65 8.69 -9.53
C TRP A 41 -12.31 9.44 -10.69
N SER A 42 -13.64 9.41 -10.77
CA SER A 42 -14.39 10.03 -11.86
C SER A 42 -14.26 11.55 -11.89
N GLU A 43 -14.30 12.20 -10.71
CA GLU A 43 -14.30 13.66 -10.61
C GLU A 43 -12.89 14.26 -10.64
N ARG A 44 -11.92 13.60 -10.00
CA ARG A 44 -10.61 14.19 -9.71
C ARG A 44 -9.44 13.39 -10.26
N ARG A 45 -9.70 12.26 -10.93
CA ARG A 45 -8.67 11.29 -11.35
C ARG A 45 -7.76 10.88 -10.18
N MET A 46 -8.34 10.86 -8.99
CA MET A 46 -7.63 10.46 -7.78
C MET A 46 -7.79 8.95 -7.61
N PRO A 47 -6.69 8.19 -7.65
CA PRO A 47 -6.78 6.75 -7.52
C PRO A 47 -7.10 6.31 -6.09
N MET A 48 -7.52 5.05 -5.95
CA MET A 48 -7.65 4.43 -4.64
C MET A 48 -6.32 4.50 -3.88
N GLN A 49 -6.38 4.46 -2.56
CA GLN A 49 -5.17 4.21 -1.77
C GLN A 49 -4.73 2.75 -1.98
N PRO A 50 -3.41 2.44 -1.93
CA PRO A 50 -2.91 1.09 -2.13
C PRO A 50 -3.59 0.04 -1.24
N PHE A 51 -3.79 0.34 0.05
CA PHE A 51 -4.49 -0.57 0.96
C PHE A 51 -5.96 -0.79 0.55
N ASP A 52 -6.68 0.26 0.17
CA ASP A 52 -8.07 0.16 -0.25
C ASP A 52 -8.22 -0.64 -1.55
N ALA A 53 -7.29 -0.47 -2.50
CA ALA A 53 -7.25 -1.27 -3.72
C ALA A 53 -7.03 -2.77 -3.43
N VAL A 54 -6.08 -3.11 -2.54
CA VAL A 54 -5.83 -4.50 -2.11
C VAL A 54 -7.05 -5.08 -1.39
N ARG A 55 -7.68 -4.30 -0.50
CA ARG A 55 -8.88 -4.72 0.23
C ARG A 55 -10.05 -4.96 -0.70
N ARG A 56 -10.32 -4.04 -1.64
CA ARG A 56 -11.43 -4.17 -2.61
C ARG A 56 -11.31 -5.44 -3.44
N VAL A 57 -10.12 -5.74 -3.99
CA VAL A 57 -9.90 -6.98 -4.76
C VAL A 57 -10.07 -8.21 -3.88
N SER A 58 -9.53 -8.20 -2.66
CA SER A 58 -9.68 -9.31 -1.70
C SER A 58 -11.15 -9.58 -1.37
N ASP A 59 -11.92 -8.53 -1.11
CA ASP A 59 -13.34 -8.65 -0.75
C ASP A 59 -14.19 -9.17 -1.92
N LEU A 60 -13.92 -8.70 -3.14
CA LEU A 60 -14.57 -9.20 -4.35
C LEU A 60 -14.22 -10.67 -4.63
N ALA A 61 -12.93 -11.03 -4.52
CA ALA A 61 -12.48 -12.39 -4.76
C ALA A 61 -13.02 -13.38 -3.71
N ALA A 62 -13.21 -12.92 -2.47
CA ALA A 62 -13.80 -13.71 -1.39
C ALA A 62 -15.34 -13.74 -1.42
N GLY A 63 -15.98 -12.90 -2.24
CA GLY A 63 -17.44 -12.73 -2.28
C GLY A 63 -18.02 -12.01 -1.06
N SER A 64 -17.20 -11.34 -0.25
CA SER A 64 -17.63 -10.53 0.89
C SER A 64 -18.08 -9.12 0.48
N ALA A 65 -17.78 -8.69 -0.74
CA ALA A 65 -18.31 -7.48 -1.34
C ALA A 65 -19.05 -7.76 -2.65
N LEU A 66 -20.11 -7.00 -2.89
CA LEU A 66 -20.83 -7.04 -4.15
C LEU A 66 -20.07 -6.22 -5.23
N PRO A 67 -19.96 -6.74 -6.46
CA PRO A 67 -19.51 -5.95 -7.60
C PRO A 67 -20.52 -4.83 -7.90
N GLY A 68 -20.03 -3.69 -8.38
CA GLY A 68 -20.89 -2.65 -8.95
C GLY A 68 -21.60 -3.10 -10.22
N GLU A 69 -22.58 -2.32 -10.66
CA GLU A 69 -23.21 -2.51 -11.97
C GLU A 69 -22.14 -2.40 -13.07
N ASP A 70 -22.11 -3.39 -13.97
CA ASP A 70 -21.11 -3.57 -15.02
C ASP A 70 -19.64 -3.71 -14.56
N GLU A 71 -19.39 -3.93 -13.26
CA GLU A 71 -18.05 -4.19 -12.76
C GLU A 71 -17.59 -5.60 -13.21
N PRO A 72 -16.46 -5.72 -13.92
CA PRO A 72 -15.95 -7.01 -14.34
C PRO A 72 -15.57 -7.86 -13.12
N ALA A 73 -15.76 -9.18 -13.21
CA ALA A 73 -15.27 -10.10 -12.19
C ALA A 73 -13.74 -9.97 -12.03
N VAL A 74 -13.26 -10.17 -10.80
CA VAL A 74 -11.82 -10.18 -10.48
C VAL A 74 -11.13 -11.27 -11.30
N ASP A 75 -10.10 -10.90 -12.05
CA ASP A 75 -9.29 -11.81 -12.84
C ASP A 75 -7.88 -12.01 -12.24
N ALA A 76 -7.09 -12.91 -12.85
CA ALA A 76 -5.73 -13.20 -12.38
C ALA A 76 -4.79 -11.99 -12.45
N ALA A 77 -5.02 -11.06 -13.38
CA ALA A 77 -4.22 -9.84 -13.50
C ALA A 77 -4.59 -8.84 -12.38
N ASP A 78 -5.84 -8.83 -11.94
CA ASP A 78 -6.28 -8.06 -10.77
C ASP A 78 -5.65 -8.60 -9.47
N LEU A 79 -5.59 -9.93 -9.31
CA LEU A 79 -4.88 -10.54 -8.18
C LEU A 79 -3.37 -10.23 -8.19
N THR A 80 -2.75 -10.28 -9.37
CA THR A 80 -1.33 -9.93 -9.54
C THR A 80 -1.08 -8.46 -9.24
N ALA A 81 -1.97 -7.57 -9.68
CA ALA A 81 -1.93 -6.15 -9.36
C ALA A 81 -2.05 -5.92 -7.85
N ALA A 82 -2.99 -6.60 -7.18
CA ALA A 82 -3.15 -6.50 -5.73
C ALA A 82 -1.89 -6.96 -4.98
N LEU A 83 -1.31 -8.10 -5.36
CA LEU A 83 -0.03 -8.59 -4.79
C LEU A 83 1.12 -7.60 -5.01
N THR A 84 1.15 -6.92 -6.16
CA THR A 84 2.14 -5.88 -6.47
C THR A 84 2.03 -4.68 -5.53
N LEU A 85 0.83 -4.36 -5.04
CA LEU A 85 0.58 -3.23 -4.14
C LEU A 85 0.82 -3.57 -2.66
N VAL A 86 0.87 -4.84 -2.26
CA VAL A 86 1.05 -5.26 -0.85
C VAL A 86 2.27 -4.60 -0.18
N PRO A 87 3.47 -4.52 -0.81
CA PRO A 87 4.60 -3.84 -0.18
C PRO A 87 4.35 -2.35 0.07
N TRP A 88 3.68 -1.65 -0.84
CA TRP A 88 3.34 -0.23 -0.66
C TRP A 88 2.31 -0.05 0.46
N ALA A 89 1.23 -0.84 0.46
CA ALA A 89 0.24 -0.79 1.54
C ALA A 89 0.87 -1.08 2.92
N ARG A 90 1.85 -1.98 3.00
CA ARG A 90 2.61 -2.25 4.23
C ARG A 90 3.47 -1.06 4.64
N ALA A 91 4.15 -0.41 3.70
CA ALA A 91 4.94 0.79 3.98
C ALA A 91 4.07 1.92 4.54
N GLU A 92 2.88 2.15 3.97
CA GLU A 92 1.92 3.13 4.49
C GLU A 92 1.45 2.79 5.91
N PHE A 93 1.17 1.52 6.19
CA PHE A 93 0.78 1.09 7.53
C PHE A 93 1.93 1.19 8.53
N ASP A 94 3.15 0.83 8.13
CA ASP A 94 4.35 0.97 8.97
C ASP A 94 4.58 2.46 9.33
N GLN A 95 4.39 3.38 8.37
CA GLN A 95 4.48 4.82 8.62
C GLN A 95 3.40 5.32 9.59
N LEU A 96 2.15 4.89 9.40
CA LEU A 96 1.06 5.21 10.31
C LEU A 96 1.35 4.72 11.74
N GLU A 97 1.84 3.50 11.86
CA GLU A 97 2.19 2.91 13.15
C GLU A 97 3.32 3.68 13.84
N VAL A 98 4.39 4.05 13.12
CA VAL A 98 5.47 4.90 13.68
C VAL A 98 4.89 6.22 14.18
N GLY A 99 4.06 6.90 13.38
CA GLY A 99 3.43 8.15 13.78
C GLY A 99 2.58 8.02 15.04
N LEU A 100 1.81 6.93 15.16
CA LEU A 100 1.04 6.64 16.38
C LEU A 100 1.93 6.43 17.60
N LEU A 101 3.02 5.67 17.47
CA LEU A 101 3.98 5.44 18.54
C LEU A 101 4.64 6.75 18.99
N GLU A 102 5.07 7.59 18.05
CA GLU A 102 5.65 8.90 18.33
C GLU A 102 4.64 9.83 19.02
N MET A 103 3.39 9.87 18.55
CA MET A 103 2.32 10.64 19.17
C MET A 103 1.97 10.16 20.59
N SER A 104 2.00 8.85 20.85
CA SER A 104 1.84 8.28 22.19
C SER A 104 2.99 8.69 23.10
N ARG A 105 4.23 8.63 22.61
CA ARG A 105 5.42 9.05 23.36
C ARG A 105 5.40 10.55 23.66
N GLY A 106 5.00 11.38 22.69
CA GLY A 106 4.84 12.83 22.87
C GLY A 106 3.76 13.22 23.89
N ARG A 107 2.80 12.33 24.15
CA ARG A 107 1.77 12.49 25.20
C ARG A 107 2.18 11.91 26.55
N GLY A 108 3.43 11.48 26.70
CA GLY A 108 3.98 10.97 27.96
C GLY A 108 3.71 9.49 28.23
N MET A 109 3.03 8.76 27.34
CA MET A 109 2.78 7.33 27.54
C MET A 109 4.10 6.55 27.60
N THR A 110 4.30 5.78 28.65
CA THR A 110 5.44 4.88 28.83
C THR A 110 5.44 3.74 27.82
N TRP A 111 6.60 3.14 27.57
CA TRP A 111 6.69 1.94 26.73
C TRP A 111 5.89 0.75 27.29
N GLN A 112 5.63 0.73 28.60
CA GLN A 112 4.79 -0.29 29.22
C GLN A 112 3.31 -0.10 28.86
N GLU A 113 2.79 1.13 28.93
CA GLU A 113 1.40 1.44 28.53
C GLU A 113 1.20 1.21 27.03
N ILE A 114 2.17 1.61 26.21
CA ILE A 114 2.17 1.33 24.77
C ILE A 114 2.20 -0.18 24.53
N GLY A 115 3.07 -0.92 25.22
CA GLY A 115 3.13 -2.37 25.13
C GLY A 115 1.81 -3.04 25.48
N PHE A 116 1.16 -2.61 26.56
CA PHE A 116 -0.18 -3.06 26.93
C PHE A 116 -1.21 -2.80 25.82
N GLY A 117 -1.25 -1.58 25.26
CA GLY A 117 -2.15 -1.23 24.15
C GLY A 117 -1.91 -2.03 22.87
N LEU A 118 -0.66 -2.43 22.61
CA LEU A 118 -0.27 -3.28 21.47
C LEU A 118 -0.46 -4.79 21.73
N GLY A 119 -0.90 -5.19 22.94
CA GLY A 119 -0.98 -6.61 23.32
C GLY A 119 0.39 -7.27 23.49
N LEU A 120 1.45 -6.50 23.74
CA LEU A 120 2.81 -6.98 23.96
C LEU A 120 3.07 -7.22 25.45
N GLY A 121 3.72 -8.34 25.78
CA GLY A 121 3.97 -8.72 27.17
C GLY A 121 5.02 -7.88 27.90
N THR A 122 5.77 -7.01 27.21
CA THR A 122 6.83 -6.19 27.84
C THR A 122 7.01 -4.84 27.17
N ALA A 123 7.47 -3.86 27.96
CA ALA A 123 7.90 -2.54 27.45
C ALA A 123 9.04 -2.64 26.42
N GLN A 124 9.97 -3.59 26.62
CA GLN A 124 11.08 -3.82 25.72
C GLN A 124 10.61 -4.29 24.33
N ALA A 125 9.57 -5.13 24.26
CA ALA A 125 8.99 -5.55 22.99
C ALA A 125 8.39 -4.36 22.22
N ALA A 126 7.72 -3.43 22.92
CA ALA A 126 7.18 -2.22 22.31
C ALA A 126 8.30 -1.32 21.75
N LYS A 127 9.34 -1.06 22.54
CA LYS A 127 10.51 -0.27 22.09
C LYS A 127 11.21 -0.90 20.89
N GLN A 128 11.45 -2.21 20.92
CA GLN A 128 12.08 -2.91 19.79
C GLN A 128 11.22 -2.88 18.52
N ARG A 129 9.88 -2.96 18.66
CA ARG A 129 8.96 -2.83 17.53
C ARG A 129 9.07 -1.45 16.91
N HIS A 130 9.02 -0.39 17.72
CA HIS A 130 9.28 0.98 17.29
C HIS A 130 10.62 1.09 16.54
N ASP A 131 11.72 0.66 17.16
CA ASP A 131 13.06 0.79 16.56
C ASP A 131 13.18 0.05 15.21
N ARG A 132 12.51 -1.12 15.07
CA ARG A 132 12.47 -1.85 13.79
C ARG A 132 11.64 -1.13 12.73
N LEU A 133 10.51 -0.53 13.12
CA LEU A 133 9.65 0.22 12.20
C LEU A 133 10.32 1.51 11.75
N SER A 134 10.84 2.32 12.68
CA SER A 134 11.53 3.58 12.37
C SER A 134 12.74 3.38 11.46
N ARG A 135 13.49 2.27 11.63
CA ARG A 135 14.60 1.96 10.71
C ARG A 135 14.11 1.63 9.30
N ARG A 136 12.99 0.92 9.18
CA ARG A 136 12.42 0.53 7.88
C ARG A 136 11.85 1.73 7.14
N THR A 137 11.06 2.56 7.83
CA THR A 137 10.42 3.73 7.22
C THR A 137 11.42 4.84 6.88
N ASN A 138 12.56 4.94 7.58
CA ASN A 138 13.63 5.87 7.22
C ASN A 138 14.49 5.40 6.02
N GLN A 139 14.47 4.11 5.68
CA GLN A 139 15.15 3.59 4.48
C GLN A 139 14.33 3.75 3.20
N GLU A 140 13.04 4.10 3.32
CA GLU A 140 12.11 4.31 2.21
C GLU A 140 11.99 5.79 1.79
N LYS A 141 12.70 6.70 2.47
CA LYS A 141 12.86 8.12 2.09
C LYS A 141 14.06 8.30 1.18
#